data_AF-A0A0F7ZKM1-F1
#
_entry.id   AF-A0A0F7ZKM1-F1
#
_cell.length_a   1.000
_cell.length_b   1.000
_cell.length_c   1.000
_cell.angle_alpha   90.00
_cell.angle_beta   90.00
_cell.angle_gamma   90.00
#
_symmetry.space_group_name_H-M   'P 1'
#
loop_
_entity.id
_entity.type
_entity.pdbx_description
1 polymer ?
#
loop_
_entity_poly.entity_id
_entity_poly.type
_entity_poly.pdbx_seq_one_letter_code
_entity_poly.pdbx_strand_id
1 'polypeptide(L)'
;MNEAELRANAQTILSVIHESRPKTTTSAYGPKQEEFDQFCQRKQYCDGATVTEEKLLLFLVEEVAGRPLKVKSRKAATDTPQDETRPAWRSVRTYVTAITDLYRTQKALGMNTHSSPREDNVREYLKSLQRRDAQRDKENYADKGSRKMLKCRVRVKECSLSSI
;
A
#
# COMPACT_ATOMS: atom_id res chain seq x y z
N MET A 1 35.10 10.50 -22.43
CA MET A 1 34.64 11.88 -22.13
C MET A 1 33.11 11.98 -22.07
N ASN A 2 32.36 11.31 -22.96
CA ASN A 2 30.88 11.38 -23.01
C ASN A 2 30.13 10.83 -21.77
N GLU A 3 30.63 9.78 -21.13
CA GLU A 3 29.90 9.09 -20.05
C GLU A 3 29.80 9.90 -18.75
N ALA A 4 30.81 10.71 -18.45
CA ALA A 4 30.82 11.57 -17.26
C ALA A 4 29.81 12.71 -17.38
N GLU A 5 29.71 13.33 -18.57
CA GLU A 5 28.73 14.38 -18.86
C GLU A 5 27.30 13.85 -18.83
N LEU A 6 27.06 12.65 -19.38
CA LEU A 6 25.77 11.95 -19.31
C LEU A 6 25.34 11.68 -17.85
N ARG A 7 26.26 11.24 -16.99
CA ARG A 7 25.99 11.02 -15.56
C ARG A 7 25.70 12.33 -14.83
N ALA A 8 26.49 13.38 -15.09
CA ALA A 8 26.32 14.70 -14.47
C ALA A 8 24.97 15.36 -14.86
N ASN A 9 24.55 15.21 -16.12
CA ASN A 9 23.24 15.66 -16.57
C ASN A 9 22.11 14.90 -15.87
N ALA A 10 22.21 13.57 -15.77
CA ALA A 10 21.22 12.76 -15.07
C ALA A 10 21.10 13.15 -13.58
N GLN A 11 22.22 13.39 -12.90
CA GLN A 11 22.23 13.85 -11.51
C GLN A 11 21.59 15.23 -11.34
N THR A 12 21.91 16.18 -12.22
CA THR A 12 21.32 17.53 -12.21
C THR A 12 19.81 17.47 -12.37
N ILE A 13 19.32 16.73 -13.37
CA ILE A 13 17.88 16.55 -13.62
C ILE A 13 17.19 15.92 -12.40
N LEU A 14 17.82 14.93 -11.76
CA LEU A 14 17.26 14.25 -10.59
C LEU A 14 17.21 15.18 -9.36
N SER A 15 18.19 16.06 -9.17
CA SER A 15 18.14 17.11 -8.13
C SER A 15 16.98 18.07 -8.35
N VAL A 16 16.82 18.57 -9.58
CA VAL A 16 15.71 19.47 -9.93
C VAL A 16 14.34 18.81 -9.73
N ILE A 17 14.20 17.53 -10.09
CA ILE A 17 12.97 16.76 -9.83
C ILE A 17 12.71 16.60 -8.33
N HIS A 18 13.77 16.41 -7.53
CA HIS A 18 13.63 16.30 -6.09
C HIS A 18 13.24 17.63 -5.44
N GLU A 19 13.84 18.74 -5.87
CA GLU A 19 13.59 20.09 -5.33
C GLU A 19 12.23 20.65 -5.74
N SER A 20 11.79 20.37 -6.97
CA SER A 20 10.47 20.77 -7.48
C SER A 20 9.32 19.93 -6.92
N ARG A 21 9.62 18.92 -6.08
CA ARG A 21 8.62 17.99 -5.57
C ARG A 21 7.61 18.71 -4.65
N PRO A 22 6.30 18.50 -4.87
CA PRO A 22 5.29 19.05 -3.98
C PRO A 22 5.50 18.57 -2.53
N LYS A 23 5.50 19.52 -1.58
CA LYS A 23 5.69 19.25 -0.13
C LYS A 23 4.76 18.16 0.41
N THR A 24 3.58 18.02 -0.17
CA THR A 24 2.57 17.00 0.15
C THR A 24 3.03 15.57 -0.17
N THR A 25 3.80 15.39 -1.24
CA THR A 25 4.34 14.06 -1.60
C THR A 25 5.52 13.68 -0.71
N THR A 26 6.38 14.64 -0.37
CA THR A 26 7.48 14.45 0.60
C THR A 26 6.93 14.04 1.97
N SER A 27 5.92 14.74 2.49
CA SER A 27 5.31 14.41 3.77
C SER A 27 4.55 13.08 3.75
N ALA A 28 3.98 12.68 2.61
CA ALA A 28 3.28 11.39 2.48
C ALA A 28 4.23 10.19 2.34
N TYR A 29 5.40 10.38 1.73
CA TYR A 29 6.37 9.31 1.45
C TYR A 29 7.37 9.11 2.58
N GLY A 30 7.82 10.19 3.24
CA GLY A 30 8.82 10.13 4.32
C GLY A 30 8.52 9.04 5.36
N PRO A 31 7.32 8.99 5.97
CA PRO A 31 7.00 7.97 6.97
C PRO A 31 7.03 6.53 6.43
N LYS A 32 6.77 6.33 5.13
CA LYS A 32 6.78 5.00 4.50
C LYS A 32 8.20 4.54 4.19
N GLN A 33 9.05 5.48 3.78
CA GLN A 33 10.48 5.24 3.57
C GLN A 33 11.18 4.97 4.90
N GLU A 34 10.81 5.68 5.96
CA GLU A 34 11.30 5.45 7.32
C GLU A 34 10.88 4.07 7.86
N GLU A 35 9.60 3.67 7.68
CA GLU A 35 9.16 2.31 8.05
C GLU A 35 9.99 1.22 7.32
N PHE A 36 10.35 1.46 6.05
CA PHE A 36 11.19 0.53 5.28
C PHE A 36 12.65 0.51 5.78
N ASP A 37 13.22 1.68 6.09
CA ASP A 37 14.57 1.78 6.66
C ASP A 37 14.65 1.06 8.00
N GLN A 38 13.70 1.29 8.90
CA GLN A 38 13.60 0.59 10.18
C GLN A 38 13.46 -0.94 9.99
N PHE A 39 12.70 -1.38 8.99
CA PHE A 39 12.61 -2.80 8.65
C PHE A 39 13.97 -3.38 8.22
N CYS A 40 14.70 -2.67 7.36
CA CYS A 40 16.04 -3.08 6.92
C CYS A 40 17.03 -3.13 8.10
N GLN A 41 16.96 -2.16 9.02
CA GLN A 41 17.76 -2.14 10.25
C GLN A 41 17.46 -3.34 11.15
N ARG A 42 16.17 -3.68 11.35
CA ARG A 42 15.76 -4.86 12.14
C ARG A 42 16.23 -6.18 11.53
N LYS A 43 16.21 -6.30 10.20
CA LYS A 43 16.68 -7.48 9.47
C LYS A 43 18.21 -7.54 9.34
N GLN A 44 18.90 -6.46 9.72
CA GLN A 44 20.37 -6.33 9.70
C GLN A 44 20.99 -6.65 8.33
N TYR A 45 20.38 -6.16 7.25
CA TYR A 45 20.93 -6.35 5.91
C TYR A 45 22.27 -5.62 5.74
N CYS A 46 23.26 -6.28 5.11
CA CYS A 46 24.62 -5.75 4.94
C CYS A 46 24.67 -4.45 4.13
N ASP A 47 23.79 -4.32 3.13
CA ASP A 47 23.61 -3.17 2.25
C ASP A 47 22.57 -2.16 2.80
N GLY A 48 22.15 -2.36 4.06
CA GLY A 48 21.23 -1.47 4.78
C GLY A 48 19.90 -1.27 4.04
N ALA A 49 19.50 -0.01 3.91
CA ALA A 49 18.25 0.42 3.27
C ALA A 49 18.30 0.45 1.74
N THR A 50 19.32 -0.14 1.12
CA THR A 50 19.37 -0.29 -0.35
C THR A 50 18.14 -1.07 -0.81
N VAL A 51 17.36 -0.45 -1.70
CA VAL A 51 16.07 -0.98 -2.14
C VAL A 51 16.31 -2.05 -3.22
N THR A 52 15.83 -3.26 -2.97
CA THR A 52 15.75 -4.34 -3.97
C THR A 52 14.30 -4.81 -4.13
N GLU A 53 14.00 -5.56 -5.19
CA GLU A 53 12.65 -6.13 -5.38
C GLU A 53 12.29 -7.07 -4.23
N GLU A 54 13.22 -7.93 -3.82
CA GLU A 54 13.02 -8.95 -2.80
C GLU A 54 12.75 -8.33 -1.43
N LYS A 55 13.53 -7.31 -1.05
CA LYS A 55 13.31 -6.57 0.20
C LYS A 55 11.97 -5.86 0.18
N LEU A 56 11.59 -5.25 -0.96
CA LEU A 56 10.29 -4.60 -1.09
C LEU A 56 9.16 -5.63 -0.92
N LEU A 57 9.22 -6.77 -1.60
CA LEU A 57 8.20 -7.81 -1.47
C LEU A 57 8.07 -8.33 -0.04
N LEU A 58 9.20 -8.65 0.60
CA LEU A 58 9.21 -9.14 1.98
C LEU A 58 8.61 -8.11 2.95
N PHE A 59 9.02 -6.86 2.83
CA PHE A 59 8.47 -5.74 3.60
C PHE A 59 6.95 -5.61 3.40
N LEU A 60 6.46 -5.69 2.16
CA LEU A 60 5.03 -5.56 1.89
C LEU A 60 4.21 -6.71 2.50
N VAL A 61 4.76 -7.92 2.54
CA VAL A 61 4.08 -9.09 3.11
C VAL A 61 4.08 -9.02 4.64
N GLU A 62 5.26 -8.86 5.25
CA GLU A 62 5.44 -8.93 6.71
C GLU A 62 4.91 -7.68 7.43
N GLU A 63 5.24 -6.49 6.93
CA GLU A 63 5.05 -5.23 7.70
C GLU A 63 3.84 -4.43 7.26
N VAL A 64 3.35 -4.62 6.03
CA VAL A 64 2.31 -3.76 5.45
C VAL A 64 0.99 -4.48 5.22
N ALA A 65 0.96 -5.60 4.50
CA ALA A 65 -0.28 -6.25 4.09
C ALA A 65 -0.89 -7.12 5.20
N GLY A 66 -0.05 -7.67 6.09
CA GLY A 66 -0.46 -8.56 7.17
C GLY A 66 -0.93 -7.85 8.45
N ARG A 67 -0.48 -6.61 8.69
CA ARG A 67 -0.78 -5.90 9.95
C ARG A 67 -2.25 -5.46 10.06
N PRO A 68 -2.78 -5.33 11.29
CA PRO A 68 -4.07 -4.66 11.50
C PRO A 68 -3.97 -3.17 11.16
N LEU A 69 -5.12 -2.55 10.86
CA LEU A 69 -5.19 -1.11 10.61
C LEU A 69 -4.75 -0.32 11.85
N LYS A 70 -3.74 0.55 11.66
CA LYS A 70 -3.25 1.49 12.70
C LYS A 70 -4.36 2.44 13.23
N VAL A 71 -5.41 2.71 12.44
CA VAL A 71 -6.53 3.58 12.81
C VAL A 71 -7.84 2.92 12.38
N LYS A 72 -8.87 2.94 13.26
CA LYS A 72 -10.22 2.49 12.89
C LYS A 72 -10.71 3.24 11.67
N SER A 73 -11.16 2.50 10.66
CA SER A 73 -11.84 3.09 9.51
C SER A 73 -13.15 3.72 9.98
N ARG A 74 -13.42 4.98 9.59
CA ARG A 74 -14.73 5.64 9.80
C ARG A 74 -15.90 4.89 9.15
N LYS A 75 -15.61 3.94 8.24
CA LYS A 75 -16.60 3.09 7.55
C LYS A 75 -16.71 1.68 8.12
N ALA A 76 -15.90 1.32 9.12
CA ALA A 76 -16.09 0.06 9.82
C ALA A 76 -17.43 0.13 10.57
N ALA A 77 -18.28 -0.87 10.39
CA ALA A 77 -19.44 -1.01 11.26
C ALA A 77 -18.93 -1.15 12.71
N THR A 78 -19.68 -0.63 13.67
CA THR A 78 -19.32 -0.65 15.10
C THR A 78 -18.92 -2.05 15.63
N ASP A 79 -19.34 -3.10 14.93
CA ASP A 79 -19.17 -4.52 15.27
C ASP A 79 -17.98 -5.24 14.59
N THR A 80 -17.23 -4.60 13.68
CA THR A 80 -16.09 -5.28 13.04
C THR A 80 -14.82 -5.12 13.90
N PRO A 81 -14.18 -6.20 14.37
CA PRO A 81 -12.95 -6.12 15.13
C PRO A 81 -11.88 -5.37 14.32
N GLN A 82 -11.28 -4.34 14.94
CA GLN A 82 -10.22 -3.55 14.32
C GLN A 82 -9.01 -4.42 13.93
N ASP A 83 -8.78 -5.49 14.69
CA ASP A 83 -7.68 -6.45 14.53
C ASP A 83 -7.78 -7.29 13.25
N GLU A 84 -8.98 -7.44 12.69
CA GLU A 84 -9.20 -8.19 11.44
C GLU A 84 -9.11 -7.31 10.19
N THR A 85 -9.15 -5.99 10.36
CA THR A 85 -9.16 -5.08 9.22
C THR A 85 -7.74 -4.91 8.71
N ARG A 86 -7.39 -5.63 7.64
CA ARG A 86 -6.12 -5.48 6.93
C ARG A 86 -6.13 -4.23 6.03
N PRO A 87 -4.97 -3.59 5.80
CA PRO A 87 -4.82 -2.49 4.84
C PRO A 87 -5.38 -2.83 3.46
N ALA A 88 -6.06 -1.86 2.88
CA ALA A 88 -6.56 -1.96 1.51
C ALA A 88 -5.39 -1.97 0.51
N TRP A 89 -5.59 -2.63 -0.64
CA TRP A 89 -4.57 -2.74 -1.69
C TRP A 89 -4.05 -1.37 -2.14
N ARG A 90 -4.90 -0.33 -2.12
CA ARG A 90 -4.53 1.06 -2.43
C ARG A 90 -3.49 1.60 -1.45
N SER A 91 -3.63 1.30 -0.16
CA SER A 91 -2.65 1.69 0.85
C SER A 91 -1.31 1.01 0.58
N VAL A 92 -1.31 -0.31 0.31
CA VAL A 92 -0.10 -1.07 -0.05
C VAL A 92 0.57 -0.48 -1.30
N ARG A 93 -0.22 -0.10 -2.32
CA ARG A 93 0.29 0.58 -3.52
C ARG A 93 0.99 1.91 -3.20
N THR A 94 0.54 2.67 -2.19
CA THR A 94 1.25 3.91 -1.79
C THR A 94 2.63 3.64 -1.19
N TYR A 95 2.82 2.51 -0.48
CA TYR A 95 4.13 2.07 -0.01
C TYR A 95 5.04 1.71 -1.18
N VAL A 96 4.56 0.92 -2.15
CA VAL A 96 5.31 0.61 -3.37
C VAL A 96 5.77 1.89 -4.06
N THR A 97 4.89 2.88 -4.23
CA THR A 97 5.25 4.15 -4.86
C THR A 97 6.32 4.90 -4.07
N ALA A 98 6.17 5.02 -2.73
CA ALA A 98 7.13 5.71 -1.88
C ALA A 98 8.51 5.03 -1.85
N ILE A 99 8.57 3.69 -1.88
CA ILE A 99 9.84 2.94 -1.87
C ILE A 99 10.48 2.91 -3.26
N THR A 100 9.68 2.83 -4.33
CA THR A 100 10.19 3.01 -5.71
C THR A 100 10.81 4.39 -5.88
N ASP A 101 10.25 5.39 -5.21
CA ASP A 101 10.80 6.74 -5.18
C ASP A 101 12.15 6.81 -4.48
N LEU A 102 12.27 6.17 -3.31
CA LEU A 102 13.54 6.03 -2.60
C LEU A 102 14.60 5.35 -3.49
N TYR A 103 14.23 4.28 -4.20
CA TYR A 103 15.10 3.61 -5.17
C TYR A 103 15.60 4.56 -6.26
N ARG A 104 14.75 5.43 -6.82
CA ARG A 104 15.15 6.39 -7.86
C ARG A 104 16.20 7.36 -7.33
N THR A 105 16.04 7.83 -6.10
CA THR A 105 17.05 8.67 -5.43
C THR A 105 18.36 7.92 -5.22
N GLN A 106 18.31 6.67 -4.74
CA GLN A 106 19.51 5.85 -4.59
C GLN A 106 20.22 5.57 -5.93
N LYS A 107 19.46 5.36 -7.02
CA LYS A 107 20.00 5.19 -8.37
C LYS A 107 20.68 6.46 -8.88
N ALA A 108 20.03 7.62 -8.67
CA ALA A 108 20.56 8.94 -9.04
C ALA A 108 21.93 9.21 -8.41
N LEU A 109 22.06 8.86 -7.13
CA LEU A 109 23.28 9.01 -6.34
C LEU A 109 24.33 7.93 -6.63
N GLY A 110 24.04 6.96 -7.49
CA GLY A 110 24.93 5.84 -7.79
C GLY A 110 25.10 4.85 -6.64
N MET A 111 24.25 4.92 -5.61
CA MET A 111 24.30 4.02 -4.44
C MET A 111 23.69 2.65 -4.73
N ASN A 112 22.71 2.59 -5.64
CA ASN A 112 21.99 1.37 -5.96
C ASN A 112 22.27 0.91 -7.40
N THR A 113 22.82 -0.29 -7.57
CA THR A 113 23.12 -0.86 -8.90
C THR A 113 22.05 -1.84 -9.39
N HIS A 114 21.07 -2.20 -8.54
CA HIS A 114 20.00 -3.14 -8.87
C HIS A 114 19.03 -2.61 -9.93
N SER A 115 18.22 -3.54 -10.46
CA SER A 115 17.06 -3.24 -11.31
C SER A 115 15.97 -2.53 -10.52
N SER A 116 14.97 -1.99 -11.23
CA SER A 116 13.86 -1.29 -10.60
C SER A 116 13.11 -2.27 -9.69
N PRO A 117 12.79 -1.93 -8.42
CA PRO A 117 12.10 -2.83 -7.50
C PRO A 117 10.64 -3.08 -7.88
N ARG A 118 10.13 -2.40 -8.91
CA ARG A 118 8.74 -2.48 -9.38
C ARG A 118 8.62 -3.25 -10.70
N GLU A 119 9.27 -4.41 -10.76
CA GLU A 119 9.11 -5.40 -11.83
C GLU A 119 7.79 -6.19 -11.66
N ASP A 120 7.68 -7.31 -12.37
CA ASP A 120 6.45 -8.06 -12.54
C ASP A 120 5.93 -8.70 -11.24
N ASN A 121 6.81 -9.13 -10.32
CA ASN A 121 6.37 -9.80 -9.10
C ASN A 121 5.60 -8.83 -8.18
N VAL A 122 6.09 -7.60 -8.01
CA VAL A 122 5.39 -6.57 -7.23
C VAL A 122 4.05 -6.22 -7.87
N ARG A 123 3.96 -6.20 -9.21
CA ARG A 123 2.71 -5.94 -9.93
C ARG A 123 1.70 -7.07 -9.72
N GLU A 124 2.12 -8.32 -9.86
CA GLU A 124 1.26 -9.49 -9.64
C GLU A 124 0.81 -9.59 -8.18
N TYR A 125 1.70 -9.29 -7.22
CA TYR A 125 1.32 -9.21 -5.82
C TYR A 125 0.24 -8.14 -5.56
N LEU A 126 0.40 -6.93 -6.12
CA LEU A 126 -0.64 -5.88 -6.01
C LEU A 126 -1.98 -6.32 -6.63
N LYS A 127 -1.96 -7.03 -7.77
CA LYS A 127 -3.18 -7.60 -8.39
C LYS A 127 -3.84 -8.63 -7.47
N SER A 128 -3.06 -9.48 -6.80
CA SER A 128 -3.60 -10.45 -5.84
C SER A 128 -4.35 -9.76 -4.69
N LEU A 129 -3.78 -8.68 -4.13
CA LEU A 129 -4.42 -7.88 -3.09
C LEU A 129 -5.67 -7.15 -3.59
N GLN A 130 -5.65 -6.68 -4.83
CA GLN A 130 -6.81 -6.06 -5.46
C GLN A 130 -7.97 -7.06 -5.60
N ARG A 131 -7.69 -8.30 -6.03
CA ARG A 131 -8.69 -9.37 -6.12
C ARG A 131 -9.26 -9.73 -4.76
N ARG A 132 -8.41 -9.86 -3.73
CA ARG A 132 -8.81 -10.09 -2.34
C ARG A 132 -9.79 -9.01 -1.85
N ASP A 133 -9.46 -7.74 -2.07
CA ASP A 133 -10.32 -6.63 -1.64
C ASP A 133 -11.65 -6.62 -2.40
N ALA A 134 -11.63 -6.87 -3.72
CA ALA A 134 -12.85 -6.94 -4.53
C ALA A 134 -13.78 -8.10 -4.11
N GLN A 135 -13.20 -9.25 -3.76
CA GLN A 135 -13.96 -10.40 -3.27
C GLN A 135 -14.65 -10.08 -1.93
N ARG A 136 -13.92 -9.47 -0.99
CA ARG A 136 -14.47 -9.01 0.29
C ARG A 136 -15.59 -7.98 0.09
N ASP A 137 -15.40 -7.04 -0.84
CA ASP A 137 -16.44 -6.06 -1.16
C ASP A 137 -17.70 -6.77 -1.70
N LYS A 138 -17.55 -7.74 -2.62
CA LYS A 138 -18.65 -8.54 -3.17
C LYS A 138 -19.43 -9.30 -2.09
N GLU A 139 -18.73 -9.97 -1.17
CA GLU A 139 -19.33 -10.68 -0.03
C GLU A 139 -20.11 -9.73 0.89
N ASN A 140 -19.53 -8.57 1.20
CA ASN A 140 -20.20 -7.54 2.00
C ASN A 140 -21.46 -6.97 1.32
N TYR A 141 -21.47 -6.85 -0.02
CA TYR A 141 -22.66 -6.43 -0.76
C TYR A 141 -23.75 -7.51 -0.75
N ALA A 142 -23.38 -8.78 -0.90
CA ALA A 142 -24.32 -9.90 -0.84
C ALA A 142 -25.00 -9.99 0.54
N ASP A 143 -24.25 -9.85 1.63
CA ASP A 143 -24.80 -9.82 3.00
C ASP A 143 -25.76 -8.65 3.21
N LYS A 144 -25.38 -7.43 2.79
CA LYS A 144 -26.27 -6.27 2.88
C LYS A 144 -27.57 -6.45 2.09
N GLY A 145 -27.50 -7.10 0.92
CA GLY A 145 -28.68 -7.46 0.13
C GLY A 145 -29.61 -8.39 0.89
N SER A 146 -29.07 -9.50 1.42
CA SER A 146 -29.80 -10.46 2.24
C SER A 146 -30.40 -9.83 3.50
N ARG A 147 -29.64 -8.96 4.19
CA ARG A 147 -30.09 -8.27 5.40
C ARG A 147 -31.22 -7.27 5.11
N LYS A 148 -31.18 -6.59 3.97
CA LYS A 148 -32.29 -5.73 3.51
C LYS A 148 -33.54 -6.56 3.19
N MET A 149 -33.38 -7.67 2.48
CA MET A 149 -34.50 -8.57 2.15
C MET A 149 -35.14 -9.17 3.40
N LEU A 150 -34.33 -9.58 4.38
CA LEU A 150 -34.80 -10.06 5.67
C LEU A 150 -35.57 -8.97 6.43
N LYS A 151 -35.05 -7.73 6.50
CA LYS A 151 -35.76 -6.60 7.12
C LYS A 151 -37.10 -6.31 6.44
N CYS A 152 -37.16 -6.33 5.10
CA CYS A 152 -38.42 -6.18 4.37
C CYS A 152 -39.39 -7.32 4.71
N ARG A 153 -38.91 -8.57 4.76
CA ARG A 153 -39.74 -9.75 5.07
C ARG A 153 -40.30 -9.73 6.50
N VAL A 154 -39.53 -9.25 7.48
CA VAL A 154 -40.02 -9.06 8.86
C VAL A 154 -41.07 -7.95 8.92
N ARG A 155 -40.84 -6.82 8.25
CA ARG A 155 -41.79 -5.69 8.23
C ARG A 155 -43.13 -6.06 7.57
N VAL A 156 -43.11 -6.89 6.52
CA VAL A 156 -44.36 -7.40 5.91
C VAL A 156 -45.13 -8.31 6.88
N LYS A 157 -44.44 -9.13 7.69
CA LYS A 157 -45.09 -9.98 8.69
C LYS A 157 -45.70 -9.19 9.85
N GLU A 158 -45.04 -8.13 10.32
CA GLU A 158 -45.56 -7.25 11.37
C GLU A 158 -46.79 -6.47 10.90
N CYS A 159 -46.79 -5.94 9.66
CA CYS A 159 -47.97 -5.28 9.09
C CYS A 159 -49.19 -6.21 8.90
N SER A 160 -48.99 -7.52 8.70
CA SER A 160 -50.09 -8.48 8.61
C SER A 160 -50.69 -8.89 9.96
N LEU A 161 -49.99 -8.66 11.08
CA LEU A 161 -50.44 -9.03 12.43
C LEU A 161 -51.15 -7.89 13.18
N SER A 162 -51.00 -6.63 12.72
CA SER A 162 -51.70 -5.46 13.30
C SER A 162 -53.05 -5.13 12.65
N SER A 163 -53.54 -5.98 11.73
CA SER A 163 -54.83 -5.81 11.04
C SER A 163 -55.92 -6.81 11.50
N ILE A 164 -55.77 -7.38 12.69
CA ILE A 164 -56.78 -8.19 13.40
C ILE A 164 -57.03 -7.51 14.75
#